data_AF-A0A7S3TFZ5-F1
#
_entry.id   AF-A0A7S3TFZ5-F1
#
_cell.length_a   1.000
_cell.length_b   1.000
_cell.length_c   1.000
_cell.angle_alpha   90.00
_cell.angle_beta   90.00
_cell.angle_gamma   90.00
#
_symmetry.space_group_name_H-M   'P 1'
#
loop_
_entity.id
_entity.type
_entity.pdbx_description
1 polymer ?
#
loop_
_entity_poly.entity_id
_entity_poly.type
_entity_poly.pdbx_seq_one_letter_code
_entity_poly.pdbx_strand_id
1 'polypeptide(L)'
;AGLVLVFCFVPSISAAIFRTWSCQAYDDPEQDDNMILYMRRDLSIECGSDDHKSTEHLAYFLIAIWPLGSLLLYGSLLIPCYKPLHAKSPTALTWATAFLHREYELTFYWWEALEL
;
A
#
# COMPACT_ATOMS: atom_id res chain seq x y z
N ALA A 1 5.43 -11.13 -12.39
CA ALA A 1 5.47 -11.55 -10.98
C ALA A 1 5.28 -10.37 -10.02
N GLY A 2 6.12 -9.32 -10.05
CA GLY A 2 6.04 -8.18 -9.11
C GLY A 2 4.66 -7.51 -9.00
N LEU A 3 3.98 -7.29 -10.13
CA LEU A 3 2.66 -6.64 -10.16
C LEU A 3 1.55 -7.48 -9.52
N VAL A 4 1.55 -8.79 -9.75
CA VAL A 4 0.63 -9.73 -9.10
C VAL A 4 0.85 -9.74 -7.60
N LEU A 5 2.11 -9.68 -7.15
CA LEU A 5 2.43 -9.58 -5.73
C LEU A 5 1.86 -8.29 -5.14
N VAL A 6 2.13 -7.13 -5.74
CA VAL A 6 1.57 -5.85 -5.28
C VAL A 6 0.05 -5.94 -5.19
N PHE A 7 -0.63 -6.40 -6.25
CA PHE A 7 -2.08 -6.54 -6.28
C PHE A 7 -2.62 -7.47 -5.17
N CYS A 8 -1.95 -8.59 -4.89
CA CYS A 8 -2.35 -9.49 -3.81
C CYS A 8 -2.08 -8.90 -2.42
N PHE A 9 -1.04 -8.08 -2.27
CA PHE A 9 -0.66 -7.48 -0.99
C PHE A 9 -1.45 -6.20 -0.67
N VAL A 10 -1.94 -5.45 -1.66
CA VAL A 10 -2.82 -4.27 -1.46
C VAL A 10 -3.95 -4.58 -0.46
N PRO A 11 -4.86 -5.55 -0.71
CA PRO A 11 -6.01 -5.75 0.17
C PRO A 11 -5.58 -6.19 1.58
N SER A 12 -4.49 -6.96 1.69
CA SER A 12 -3.97 -7.40 2.99
C SER A 12 -3.41 -6.24 3.81
N ILE A 13 -2.63 -5.37 3.19
CA ILE A 13 -2.00 -4.23 3.87
C ILE A 13 -3.03 -3.16 4.19
N SER A 14 -3.94 -2.85 3.26
CA SER A 14 -5.06 -1.95 3.53
C SER A 14 -5.92 -2.48 4.69
N ALA A 15 -6.23 -3.77 4.73
CA ALA A 15 -6.97 -4.36 5.84
C ALA A 15 -6.20 -4.28 7.17
N ALA A 16 -4.87 -4.45 7.15
CA ALA A 16 -4.05 -4.31 8.36
C ALA A 16 -4.06 -2.87 8.88
N ILE A 17 -3.92 -1.89 7.99
CA ILE A 17 -3.97 -0.45 8.27
C ILE A 17 -5.34 -0.08 8.86
N PHE A 18 -6.45 -0.39 8.19
CA PHE A 18 -7.78 -0.01 8.72
C PHE A 18 -8.13 -0.68 10.05
N ARG A 19 -7.52 -1.83 10.35
CA ARG A 19 -7.74 -2.52 11.63
C ARG A 19 -7.08 -1.82 12.81
N THR A 20 -6.03 -1.00 12.61
CA THR A 20 -5.40 -0.29 13.73
C THR A 20 -6.34 0.73 14.35
N TRP A 21 -7.17 1.39 13.54
CA TRP A 21 -8.20 2.33 14.05
C TRP A 21 -9.53 1.68 14.44
N SER A 22 -9.63 0.35 14.34
CA SER A 22 -10.87 -0.38 14.69
C SER A 22 -10.89 -0.68 16.19
N CYS A 23 -11.44 0.27 16.96
CA CYS A 23 -11.62 0.15 18.41
C CYS A 23 -13.05 -0.30 18.76
N GLN A 24 -13.18 -1.10 19.81
CA GLN A 24 -14.45 -1.53 20.38
C GLN A 24 -14.51 -1.12 21.85
N ALA A 25 -15.64 -0.52 22.25
CA ALA A 25 -15.90 -0.12 23.63
C ALA A 25 -16.37 -1.31 24.47
N TYR A 26 -15.91 -1.36 25.71
CA TYR A 26 -16.30 -2.32 26.73
C TYR A 26 -16.60 -1.59 28.04
N ASP A 27 -17.53 -2.14 28.82
CA ASP A 27 -17.86 -1.64 30.15
C ASP A 27 -16.72 -1.97 31.12
N ASP A 28 -16.22 -0.95 31.83
CA ASP A 28 -15.20 -1.11 32.86
C ASP A 28 -15.88 -1.52 34.20
N PRO A 29 -15.57 -2.71 34.74
CA PRO A 29 -16.15 -3.15 36.02
C PRO A 29 -15.51 -2.48 37.26
N GLU A 30 -14.35 -1.84 37.12
CA GLU A 30 -13.63 -1.11 38.19
C GLU A 30 -13.99 0.37 38.25
N GLN A 31 -14.47 0.96 37.15
CA GLN A 31 -14.79 2.39 37.07
C GLN A 31 -16.22 2.62 36.56
N ASP A 32 -17.16 2.72 37.51
CA ASP A 32 -18.56 3.07 37.27
C ASP A 32 -18.61 4.33 36.38
N ASP A 33 -19.23 4.21 35.20
CA ASP A 33 -19.39 5.22 34.13
C ASP A 33 -18.24 5.46 33.12
N ASN A 34 -17.13 4.72 33.13
CA ASN A 34 -16.12 4.82 32.06
C ASN A 34 -16.12 3.63 31.08
N MET A 35 -16.12 3.94 29.79
CA MET A 35 -15.95 2.96 28.72
C MET A 35 -14.48 2.87 28.32
N ILE A 36 -13.89 1.68 28.36
CA ILE A 36 -12.54 1.45 27.82
C ILE A 36 -12.64 0.97 26.38
N LEU A 37 -11.81 1.53 25.51
CA LEU A 37 -11.73 1.18 24.10
C LEU A 37 -10.54 0.24 23.88
N TYR A 38 -10.78 -0.96 23.38
CA TYR A 38 -9.71 -1.90 23.01
C TYR A 38 -9.67 -2.11 21.49
N MET A 39 -8.49 -2.41 20.95
CA MET A 39 -8.35 -2.74 19.54
C MET A 39 -9.06 -4.07 19.24
N ARG A 40 -9.87 -4.11 18.17
CA ARG A 40 -10.70 -5.28 17.83
C ARG A 40 -9.89 -6.53 17.48
N ARG A 41 -8.67 -6.36 16.95
CA ARG A 41 -7.79 -7.47 16.57
C ARG A 41 -7.07 -8.06 17.79
N ASP A 42 -6.68 -7.20 18.71
CA ASP A 42 -5.88 -7.53 19.88
C ASP A 42 -6.47 -6.83 21.10
N LEU A 43 -7.33 -7.55 21.83
CA LEU A 43 -8.02 -7.04 23.03
C LEU A 43 -7.07 -6.70 24.19
N SER A 44 -5.77 -7.00 24.04
CA SER A 44 -4.75 -6.60 25.01
C SER A 44 -4.26 -5.16 24.82
N ILE A 45 -4.54 -4.54 23.66
CA ILE A 45 -4.08 -3.18 23.34
C ILE A 45 -5.25 -2.23 23.54
N GLU A 46 -5.12 -1.35 24.53
CA GLU A 46 -6.06 -0.25 24.76
C GLU A 46 -5.84 0.85 23.70
N CYS A 47 -6.92 1.28 23.06
CA CYS A 47 -6.88 2.36 22.09
C CYS A 47 -6.55 3.70 22.77
N GLY A 48 -5.47 4.34 22.34
CA GLY A 48 -4.96 5.58 22.93
C GLY A 48 -3.77 5.39 23.87
N SER A 49 -3.45 4.14 24.25
CA SER A 49 -2.22 3.80 24.97
C SER A 49 -0.95 4.02 24.14
N ASP A 50 0.22 3.99 24.77
CA ASP A 50 1.49 4.11 24.04
C ASP A 50 1.75 2.90 23.11
N ASP A 51 1.24 1.71 23.46
CA ASP A 51 1.30 0.52 22.60
C ASP A 51 0.45 0.70 21.33
N HIS A 52 -0.69 1.37 21.45
CA HIS A 52 -1.52 1.74 20.31
C HIS A 52 -0.79 2.69 19.37
N LYS A 53 -0.13 3.73 19.90
CA LYS A 53 0.64 4.69 19.09
C LYS A 53 1.78 4.04 18.32
N SER A 54 2.47 3.07 18.93
CA SER A 54 3.52 2.29 18.25
C SER A 54 2.96 1.56 17.02
N THR A 55 1.77 0.98 17.16
CA THR A 55 1.07 0.27 16.08
C THR A 55 0.58 1.24 14.99
N GLU A 56 0.05 2.41 15.36
CA GLU A 56 -0.34 3.47 14.41
C GLU A 56 0.85 3.98 13.61
N HIS A 57 2.03 4.15 14.23
CA HIS A 57 3.23 4.59 13.53
C HIS A 57 3.63 3.62 12.41
N LEU A 58 3.51 2.31 12.66
CA LEU A 58 3.74 1.29 11.64
C LEU A 58 2.69 1.36 10.51
N ALA A 59 1.43 1.63 10.85
CA ALA A 59 0.38 1.85 9.85
C ALA A 59 0.67 3.07 8.96
N TYR A 60 1.07 4.21 9.55
CA TYR A 60 1.49 5.39 8.79
C TYR A 60 2.69 5.13 7.89
N PHE A 61 3.69 4.39 8.40
CA PHE A 61 4.83 3.99 7.58
C PHE A 61 4.39 3.15 6.37
N LEU A 62 3.48 2.20 6.57
CA LEU A 62 2.92 1.40 5.47
C LEU A 62 2.13 2.26 4.47
N ILE A 63 1.35 3.23 4.93
CA ILE A 63 0.64 4.18 4.07
C ILE A 63 1.60 4.98 3.20
N ALA A 64 2.76 5.39 3.73
CA ALA A 64 3.74 6.18 2.99
C ALA A 64 4.61 5.33 2.04
N ILE A 65 5.10 4.18 2.52
CA ILE A 65 6.01 3.33 1.74
C ILE A 65 5.28 2.58 0.62
N TRP A 66 3.99 2.29 0.77
CA TRP A 66 3.22 1.56 -0.23
C TRP A 66 3.12 2.26 -1.59
N PRO A 67 2.68 3.53 -1.69
CA PRO A 67 2.67 4.25 -2.96
C PRO A 67 4.09 4.37 -3.52
N LEU A 68 5.06 4.80 -2.72
CA LEU A 68 6.47 4.93 -3.15
C LEU A 68 7.05 3.60 -3.68
N GLY A 69 6.82 2.50 -2.97
CA GLY A 69 7.27 1.17 -3.35
C GLY A 69 6.60 0.68 -4.63
N SER A 70 5.31 0.97 -4.80
CA SER A 70 4.59 0.65 -6.03
C SER A 70 5.17 1.43 -7.22
N LEU A 71 5.40 2.74 -7.08
CA LEU A 71 5.98 3.59 -8.11
C LEU A 71 7.38 3.16 -8.52
N LEU A 72 8.24 2.86 -7.54
CA LEU A 72 9.60 2.35 -7.79
C LEU A 72 9.57 1.00 -8.51
N LEU A 73 8.66 0.10 -8.12
CA LEU A 73 8.51 -1.19 -8.78
C LEU A 73 8.10 -1.00 -10.25
N TYR A 74 7.08 -0.17 -10.52
CA TYR A 74 6.66 0.15 -11.88
C TYR A 74 7.78 0.79 -12.70
N GLY A 75 8.48 1.79 -12.14
CA GLY A 75 9.62 2.43 -12.77
C GLY A 75 10.74 1.45 -13.15
N SER A 76 11.07 0.51 -12.24
CA SER A 76 12.10 -0.51 -12.50
C SER A 76 11.75 -1.47 -13.65
N LEU A 77 10.45 -1.73 -13.89
CA LEU A 77 9.96 -2.55 -15.00
C LEU A 77 9.99 -1.77 -16.33
N LEU A 78 9.74 -0.46 -16.28
CA LEU A 78 9.71 0.43 -17.43
C LEU A 78 11.10 0.78 -17.96
N ILE A 79 12.10 1.02 -17.09
CA ILE A 79 13.48 1.36 -17.50
C ILE A 79 14.09 0.39 -18.53
N PRO A 80 14.06 -0.95 -18.36
CA PRO A 80 14.60 -1.88 -19.35
C PRO A 80 13.71 -2.01 -20.59
N CYS A 81 12.40 -1.77 -20.48
CA CYS A 81 11.48 -1.77 -21.62
C CYS A 81 11.58 -0.48 -22.46
N TYR A 82 12.11 0.61 -21.89
CA TYR A 82 12.22 1.91 -22.55
C TYR A 82 13.12 1.86 -23.80
N LYS A 83 14.29 1.22 -23.71
CA LYS A 83 15.22 1.10 -24.85
C LYS A 83 14.59 0.41 -26.08
N PRO A 84 13.93 -0.76 -25.97
CA PRO A 84 13.28 -1.40 -27.12
C PRO A 84 12.01 -0.68 -27.60
N LEU A 85 11.25 -0.02 -26.71
CA LEU A 85 10.10 0.81 -27.13
C LEU A 85 10.54 1.97 -28.02
N HIS A 86 11.59 2.69 -27.62
CA HIS A 86 12.10 3.84 -28.37
C HIS A 86 12.75 3.44 -29.70
N ALA A 87 13.29 2.21 -29.76
CA ALA A 87 13.85 1.62 -30.97
C ALA A 87 12.79 1.02 -31.92
N LYS A 88 11.49 1.06 -31.58
CA LYS A 88 10.39 0.40 -32.31
C LYS A 88 10.65 -1.10 -32.57
N SER A 89 11.42 -1.76 -31.72
CA SER A 89 11.71 -3.20 -31.82
C SER A 89 11.09 -3.95 -30.63
N PRO A 90 9.83 -4.40 -30.75
CA PRO A 90 9.17 -5.10 -29.66
C PRO A 90 9.88 -6.43 -29.38
N THR A 91 10.44 -6.55 -28.17
CA THR A 91 10.96 -7.83 -27.67
C THR A 91 9.85 -8.62 -26.98
N ALA A 92 10.01 -9.94 -26.80
CA ALA A 92 8.99 -10.79 -26.15
C ALA A 92 8.56 -10.25 -24.76
N LEU A 93 9.48 -9.58 -24.06
CA LEU A 93 9.25 -8.96 -22.77
C LEU A 93 8.37 -7.70 -22.87
N THR A 94 8.55 -6.89 -23.93
CA THR A 94 7.72 -5.72 -24.27
C THR A 94 6.28 -6.11 -24.63
N TRP A 95 6.09 -7.29 -25.23
CA TRP A 95 4.77 -7.81 -25.57
C TRP A 95 4.04 -8.34 -24.34
N ALA A 96 4.76 -9.01 -23.42
CA ALA A 96 4.20 -9.47 -22.16
C ALA A 96 3.77 -8.34 -21.22
N THR A 97 4.44 -7.18 -21.29
CA THR A 97 4.08 -5.96 -20.55
C THR A 97 3.20 -5.01 -21.34
N ALA A 98 2.66 -5.41 -22.51
CA ALA A 98 1.81 -4.57 -23.35
C ALA A 98 0.58 -4.04 -22.61
N PHE A 99 0.01 -4.81 -21.68
CA PHE A 99 -1.10 -4.32 -20.84
C PHE A 99 -0.71 -3.08 -20.01
N LEU A 100 0.57 -2.92 -19.65
CA LEU A 100 1.05 -1.83 -18.80
C LEU A 100 1.25 -0.50 -19.54
N HIS A 101 1.67 -0.57 -20.82
CA HIS A 101 2.07 0.61 -21.59
C HIS A 101 1.13 0.95 -22.75
N ARG A 102 0.16 0.08 -23.06
CA ARG A 102 -0.74 0.23 -24.20
C ARG A 102 -1.62 1.49 -24.15
N GLU A 103 -1.86 2.05 -22.96
CA GLU A 103 -2.60 3.29 -22.76
C GLU A 103 -1.69 4.46 -22.31
N TYR A 104 -0.37 4.24 -22.19
CA TYR A 104 0.57 5.23 -21.64
C TYR A 104 1.19 6.06 -22.78
N GLU A 105 0.92 7.36 -22.82
CA GLU A 105 1.48 8.27 -23.82
C GLU A 105 2.97 8.56 -23.52
N LEU A 106 3.85 8.18 -24.45
CA LEU A 106 5.31 8.20 -24.27
C LEU A 106 5.94 9.59 -24.07
N THR A 107 5.16 10.66 -24.14
CA THR A 107 5.61 12.06 -24.11
C THR A 107 5.80 12.63 -22.70
N PHE A 108 5.12 12.12 -21.66
CA PHE A 108 5.16 12.67 -20.29
C PHE A 108 5.21 11.61 -19.17
N TYR A 109 5.99 10.55 -19.38
CA TYR A 109 6.01 9.34 -18.53
C TYR A 109 6.43 9.52 -17.05
N TRP A 110 7.16 10.58 -16.69
CA TRP A 110 7.49 10.85 -15.28
C TRP A 110 6.35 11.55 -14.52
N TRP A 111 5.44 12.23 -15.24
CA TRP A 111 4.34 12.98 -14.64
C TRP A 111 3.16 12.06 -14.32
N GLU A 112 2.80 11.14 -15.21
CA GLU A 112 1.73 10.14 -14.97
C GLU A 112 2.08 9.14 -13.84
N ALA A 113 3.37 8.86 -13.59
CA ALA A 113 3.79 8.03 -12.47
C ALA A 113 3.64 8.75 -11.11
N LEU A 114 3.50 10.08 -11.11
CA LEU A 114 3.31 10.88 -9.91
C LEU A 114 1.82 11.21 -9.68
N GLU A 115 0.97 10.99 -10.69
CA GLU A 115 -0.48 11.22 -10.66
C GLU A 115 -1.27 10.00 -10.12
N LEU A 116 -0.60 8.85 -9.93
CA LEU A 116 -1.20 7.62 -9.39
C LEU A 116 -1.17 7.52 -7.85
#